data_AF-A0AAX3ECI5-F1
#
_entry.id   AF-A0AAX3ECI5-F1
#
_cell.length_a   1.000
_cell.length_b   1.000
_cell.length_c   1.000
_cell.angle_alpha   90.00
_cell.angle_beta   90.00
_cell.angle_gamma   90.00
#
_symmetry.space_group_name_H-M   'P 1'
#
loop_
_entity.id
_entity.type
_entity.pdbx_description
1 polymer ?
#
loop_
_entity_poly.entity_id
_entity_poly.type
_entity_poly.pdbx_seq_one_letter_code
_entity_poly.pdbx_strand_id
1 'polypeptide(L)' 'MAEVAQHQEEQIEVVVDCVLVNYRGDPELRGRIVHAILEWAEEHPEEWDKLQERCQQCHEVFA' A
#
# COMPACT_ATOMS: atom_id res chain seq x y z
N MET A 1 -13.01 -0.96 -17.63
CA MET A 1 -11.77 -1.61 -17.15
C MET A 1 -10.75 -0.61 -16.60
N ALA A 2 -11.16 0.62 -16.23
CA ALA A 2 -10.27 1.60 -15.59
C ALA A 2 -10.49 1.66 -14.07
N GLU A 3 -11.72 1.43 -13.62
CA GLU A 3 -12.11 1.47 -12.19
C GLU A 3 -11.37 0.42 -11.33
N VAL A 4 -11.02 -0.74 -11.91
CA VAL A 4 -10.29 -1.82 -11.21
C VAL A 4 -8.82 -1.45 -10.96
N ALA A 5 -8.23 -0.64 -11.82
CA ALA A 5 -6.86 -0.13 -11.62
C ALA A 5 -6.86 0.96 -10.55
N GLN A 6 -7.83 1.87 -10.60
CA GLN A 6 -7.98 2.97 -9.63
C GLN A 6 -8.18 2.47 -8.20
N HIS A 7 -9.05 1.46 -8.02
CA HIS A 7 -9.23 0.82 -6.71
C HIS A 7 -7.97 0.12 -6.18
N GLN A 8 -7.10 -0.39 -7.06
CA GLN A 8 -5.84 -0.99 -6.63
C GLN A 8 -4.83 0.09 -6.23
N GLU A 9 -4.74 1.18 -6.98
CA GLU A 9 -3.86 2.31 -6.65
C GLU A 9 -4.19 2.92 -5.29
N GLU A 10 -5.48 3.16 -4.99
CA GLU A 10 -5.91 3.65 -3.67
C GLU A 10 -5.62 2.67 -2.53
N GLN A 11 -5.83 1.35 -2.75
CA GLN A 11 -5.51 0.33 -1.75
C GLN A 11 -4.01 0.26 -1.46
N ILE A 12 -3.18 0.39 -2.51
CA ILE A 12 -1.73 0.42 -2.37
C ILE A 12 -1.30 1.69 -1.64
N GLU A 13 -1.91 2.84 -1.91
CA GLU A 13 -1.60 4.07 -1.18
C GLU A 13 -1.91 3.96 0.32
N VAL A 14 -3.01 3.31 0.72
CA VAL A 14 -3.35 3.07 2.13
C VAL A 14 -2.32 2.15 2.80
N VAL A 15 -1.90 1.08 2.13
CA VAL A 15 -0.87 0.17 2.65
C VAL A 15 0.48 0.88 2.76
N VAL A 16 0.85 1.65 1.74
CA VAL A 16 2.07 2.44 1.72
C VAL A 16 2.03 3.48 2.82
N ASP A 17 0.91 4.18 3.02
CA ASP A 17 0.75 5.15 4.11
C ASP A 17 0.82 4.47 5.49
N CYS A 18 0.22 3.28 5.66
CA CYS A 18 0.30 2.52 6.91
C CYS A 18 1.72 1.98 7.19
N VAL A 19 2.45 1.52 6.18
CA VAL A 19 3.83 1.03 6.32
C VAL A 19 4.81 2.18 6.48
N LEU A 20 4.55 3.29 5.79
CA LEU A 20 5.35 4.50 5.76
C LEU A 20 4.78 5.59 6.68
N VAL A 21 3.96 5.26 7.68
CA VAL A 21 3.23 6.25 8.51
C VAL A 21 4.16 7.21 9.29
N ASN A 22 5.46 6.91 9.33
CA ASN A 22 6.53 7.75 9.88
C ASN A 22 7.63 8.13 8.88
N TYR A 23 7.46 7.82 7.60
CA TYR A 23 8.44 8.12 6.56
C TYR A 23 8.29 9.57 6.10
N ARG A 24 9.16 10.44 6.60
CA ARG A 24 9.29 11.84 6.14
C ARG A 24 10.25 12.01 4.95
N GLY A 25 10.56 10.93 4.23
CA GLY A 25 11.53 10.98 3.13
C GLY A 25 10.94 11.52 1.83
N ASP A 26 11.80 11.69 0.84
CA ASP A 26 11.44 12.30 -0.45
C ASP A 26 10.33 11.53 -1.18
N PRO A 27 9.39 12.25 -1.84
CA PRO A 27 8.31 11.65 -2.62
C PRO A 27 8.81 10.78 -3.77
N GLU A 28 10.01 11.05 -4.31
CA GLU A 28 10.65 10.16 -5.30
C GLU A 28 10.99 8.78 -4.71
N LEU A 29 11.39 8.72 -3.44
CA LEU A 29 11.65 7.46 -2.76
C LEU A 29 10.35 6.72 -2.46
N ARG A 30 9.27 7.45 -2.14
CA ARG A 30 7.92 6.87 -1.98
C ARG A 30 7.48 6.12 -3.25
N GLY A 31 7.67 6.72 -4.43
CA GLY A 31 7.34 6.05 -5.70
C GLY A 31 8.12 4.75 -5.95
N ARG A 32 9.40 4.71 -5.56
CA ARG A 32 10.22 3.49 -5.62
C ARG A 32 9.76 2.43 -4.63
N ILE A 33 9.37 2.83 -3.43
CA ILE A 33 8.86 1.92 -2.40
C ILE A 33 7.52 1.32 -2.84
N VAL A 34 6.61 2.13 -3.39
CA VAL A 34 5.34 1.66 -3.98
C VAL A 34 5.61 0.59 -5.03
N HIS A 35 6.54 0.83 -5.95
CA HIS A 35 6.87 -0.13 -7.00
C HIS A 35 7.51 -1.41 -6.44
N ALA A 36 8.37 -1.32 -5.42
CA ALA A 36 8.98 -2.48 -4.79
C ALA A 36 7.95 -3.31 -4.00
N ILE A 37 6.99 -2.65 -3.36
CA ILE A 37 5.89 -3.30 -2.63
C ILE A 37 4.95 -4.00 -3.62
N LEU A 38 4.67 -3.38 -4.77
CA LEU A 38 3.87 -3.98 -5.85
C LEU A 38 4.52 -5.26 -6.38
N GLU A 39 5.81 -5.19 -6.71
CA GLU A 39 6.57 -6.36 -7.20
C GLU A 39 6.58 -7.48 -6.16
N TRP A 40 6.80 -7.15 -4.89
CA TRP A 40 6.70 -8.11 -3.78
C TRP A 40 5.29 -8.68 -3.61
N ALA A 41 4.25 -7.86 -3.77
CA ALA A 41 2.85 -8.27 -3.62
C ALA A 41 2.41 -9.25 -4.73
N GLU A 42 2.93 -9.09 -5.95
CA GLU A 42 2.72 -10.05 -7.04
C GLU A 42 3.35 -11.42 -6.74
N GLU A 43 4.50 -11.44 -6.07
CA GLU A 43 5.17 -12.68 -5.65
C GLU A 43 4.53 -13.31 -4.40
N HIS A 44 3.91 -12.52 -3.54
CA HIS A 44 3.36 -12.93 -2.24
C HIS A 44 1.91 -12.47 -2.01
N PRO A 45 0.93 -12.92 -2.82
CA PRO A 45 -0.45 -12.42 -2.75
C PRO A 45 -1.15 -12.75 -1.41
N GLU A 46 -0.80 -13.87 -0.77
CA GLU A 46 -1.38 -14.28 0.52
C GLU A 46 -0.89 -13.44 1.72
N GLU A 47 0.34 -12.92 1.63
CA GLU A 47 0.91 -12.03 2.64
C GLU A 47 0.45 -10.59 2.40
N TRP A 48 0.32 -10.20 1.12
CA TRP A 48 -0.26 -8.92 0.72
C TRP A 48 -1.69 -8.76 1.27
N ASP A 49 -2.55 -9.76 1.10
CA ASP A 49 -3.94 -9.71 1.59
C ASP A 49 -4.02 -9.47 3.11
N LYS A 50 -3.22 -10.21 3.89
CA LYS A 50 -3.12 -10.02 5.36
C LYS A 50 -2.56 -8.65 5.75
N LEU A 51 -1.59 -8.14 4.99
CA LEU A 51 -1.03 -6.82 5.20
C LEU A 51 -2.09 -5.75 4.93
N GLN A 52 -2.86 -5.93 3.85
CA GLN A 52 -3.92 -5.04 3.44
C GLN A 52 -5.05 -4.98 4.48
N GLU A 53 -5.51 -6.14 4.98
CA GLU A 53 -6.50 -6.20 6.07
C GLU A 53 -6.01 -5.46 7.33
N ARG A 54 -4.74 -5.65 7.71
CA ARG A 54 -4.14 -4.92 8.84
C ARG A 54 -4.07 -3.41 8.59
N CYS A 55 -3.70 -3.00 7.37
CA CYS A 55 -3.60 -1.59 7.03
C CYS A 55 -4.97 -0.92 6.98
N GLN A 56 -5.99 -1.60 6.46
CA GLN A 56 -7.37 -1.12 6.50
C GLN A 56 -7.89 -0.95 7.93
N GLN A 57 -7.65 -1.93 8.81
CA GLN A 57 -8.00 -1.80 10.23
C GLN A 57 -7.26 -0.66 10.92
N CYS A 58 -5.96 -0.47 10.62
CA CYS A 58 -5.21 0.68 11.13
C CYS A 58 -5.77 2.01 10.59
N HIS A 59 -6.18 2.06 9.33
CA HIS A 59 -6.78 3.27 8.74
C HIS A 59 -8.10 3.63 9.42
N GLU A 60 -8.97 2.66 9.73
CA GLU A 60 -10.21 2.91 10.51
C GLU A 60 -9.92 3.37 11.96
N VAL A 61 -8.80 2.96 12.54
CA VAL A 61 -8.38 3.35 13.91
C VAL A 61 -7.66 4.70 13.95
N PHE A 62 -7.02 5.10 12.84
CA PHE A 62 -6.30 6.37 12.70
C PHE A 62 -7.07 7.47 11.95
N ALA A 63 -8.24 7.16 11.37
CA ALA A 63 -9.19 8.11 10.78
C ALA A 63 -10.07 8.78 11.85
#